data_AF-A0A0F7J7S5-F1
#
_entry.id   AF-A0A0F7J7S5-F1
#
_cell.length_a   1.000
_cell.length_b   1.000
_cell.length_c   1.000
_cell.angle_alpha   90.00
_cell.angle_beta   90.00
_cell.angle_gamma   90.00
#
_symmetry.space_group_name_H-M   'P 1'
#
loop_
_entity.id
_entity.type
_entity.pdbx_description
1 polymer ?
#
loop_
_entity_poly.entity_id
_entity_poly.type
_entity_poly.pdbx_seq_one_letter_code
_entity_poly.pdbx_strand_id
1 'polypeptide(L)'
;MGEAGPEAILPLRRGTDGKLGVVAAGSGGMAMFAPQYHIAISNTGPELTPQALKAVYDLGKKAAADFVQQQGRDGGRLSGAYR
;
A
#
# COMPACT_ATOMS: atom_id res chain seq x y z
N MET A 1 -29.02 13.67 18.52
CA MET A 1 -27.95 13.50 19.53
C MET A 1 -27.13 12.32 19.09
N GLY A 2 -25.99 12.56 18.43
CA GLY A 2 -25.11 11.48 17.96
C GLY A 2 -24.22 11.05 19.10
N GLU A 3 -24.21 9.76 19.43
CA GLU A 3 -23.35 9.20 20.45
C GLU A 3 -21.91 9.22 19.93
N ALA A 4 -20.98 9.83 20.67
CA ALA A 4 -19.57 9.76 20.33
C ALA A 4 -19.14 8.28 20.34
N GLY A 5 -18.44 7.85 19.29
CA GLY A 5 -18.02 6.45 19.12
C GLY A 5 -17.02 5.99 20.18
N PRO A 6 -16.65 4.69 20.17
CA PRO A 6 -15.73 4.11 21.16
C PRO A 6 -14.39 4.86 21.24
N GLU A 7 -13.97 5.22 22.45
CA GLU A 7 -12.71 5.94 22.68
C GLU A 7 -11.50 5.01 22.53
N ALA A 8 -10.44 5.50 21.88
CA ALA A 8 -9.16 4.79 21.77
C ALA A 8 -8.18 5.24 22.86
N ILE A 9 -7.48 4.31 23.50
CA ILE A 9 -6.36 4.61 24.42
C ILE A 9 -5.09 4.80 23.58
N LEU A 10 -4.53 6.01 23.60
CA LEU A 10 -3.34 6.37 22.83
C LEU A 10 -2.18 6.75 23.76
N PRO A 11 -0.93 6.35 23.45
CA PRO A 11 0.24 6.76 24.22
C PRO A 11 0.49 8.26 24.06
N LEU A 12 0.64 8.98 25.18
CA LEU A 12 0.96 10.41 25.20
C LEU A 12 2.42 10.66 25.58
N ARG A 13 3.03 11.69 24.99
CA ARG A 13 4.35 12.20 25.37
C ARG A 13 4.30 13.71 25.54
N ARG A 14 5.10 14.22 26.48
CA ARG A 14 5.28 15.66 26.67
C ARG A 14 6.21 16.25 25.60
N GLY A 15 5.74 17.29 24.92
CA GLY A 15 6.51 18.07 23.96
C GLY A 15 7.49 19.04 24.63
N THR A 16 8.35 19.66 23.82
CA THR A 16 9.28 20.71 24.26
C THR A 16 8.58 21.98 24.73
N ASP A 17 7.32 22.17 24.33
CA ASP A 17 6.41 23.21 24.80
C ASP A 17 5.69 22.84 26.11
N GLY A 18 6.02 21.68 26.70
CA GLY A 18 5.45 21.20 27.95
C GLY A 18 4.05 20.60 27.83
N LYS A 19 3.45 20.51 26.64
CA LYS A 19 2.09 19.96 26.44
C LYS A 19 2.12 18.46 26.15
N LEU A 20 1.04 17.75 26.46
CA LEU A 20 0.91 16.33 26.08
C LEU A 20 0.34 16.23 24.67
N GLY A 21 0.99 15.44 23.82
CA GLY A 21 0.51 15.08 22.49
C GLY A 21 0.53 13.57 22.28
N VAL A 22 -0.30 13.09 21.34
CA VAL A 22 -0.32 11.67 20.93
C VAL A 22 0.98 11.33 20.20
N VAL A 23 1.62 10.24 20.61
CA VAL A 23 2.79 9.71 19.90
C VAL A 23 2.30 8.95 18.68
N ALA A 24 2.69 9.41 17.49
CA ALA A 24 2.55 8.61 16.28
C ALA A 24 3.49 7.40 16.39
N ALA A 25 2.94 6.22 16.70
CA ALA A 25 3.66 4.97 16.58
C ALA A 25 3.93 4.73 15.09
N GLY A 26 5.13 5.04 14.61
CA GLY A 26 5.54 4.71 13.24
C GLY A 26 6.41 5.72 12.49
N SER A 27 6.81 6.86 13.05
CA SER A 27 7.67 7.82 12.32
C SER A 27 9.15 7.41 12.24
N GLY A 28 9.46 6.13 12.42
CA GLY A 28 10.83 5.59 12.47
C GLY A 28 10.98 4.44 11.49
N GLY A 29 11.18 4.78 10.22
CA GLY A 29 11.43 3.81 9.16
C GLY A 29 10.25 3.68 8.22
N MET A 30 10.27 4.49 7.16
CA MET A 30 9.55 4.14 5.94
C MET A 30 10.02 2.72 5.58
N ALA A 31 9.15 1.72 5.71
CA ALA A 31 9.45 0.39 5.21
C ALA A 31 9.67 0.55 3.71
N MET A 32 10.93 0.60 3.28
CA MET A 32 11.28 0.75 1.87
C MET A 32 10.84 -0.51 1.15
N PHE A 33 9.65 -0.45 0.56
CA PHE A 33 9.15 -1.50 -0.31
C PHE A 33 9.86 -1.38 -1.67
N ALA A 34 10.84 -2.24 -1.90
CA ALA A 34 11.64 -2.30 -3.12
C ALA A 34 11.53 -3.69 -3.77
N PRO A 35 10.40 -4.03 -4.43
CA PRO A 35 10.25 -5.32 -5.08
C PRO A 35 11.21 -5.41 -6.28
N GLN A 36 12.06 -6.43 -6.29
CA GLN A 36 12.88 -6.75 -7.46
C GLN A 36 12.15 -7.80 -8.31
N TYR A 37 11.78 -7.43 -9.53
CA TYR A 37 11.19 -8.35 -10.50
C TYR A 37 12.25 -8.78 -11.51
N HIS A 38 12.70 -10.02 -11.46
CA HIS A 38 13.59 -10.61 -12.46
C HIS A 38 12.76 -11.25 -13.57
N ILE A 39 12.63 -10.58 -14.72
CA ILE A 39 11.88 -11.07 -15.87
C ILE A 39 12.88 -11.46 -16.96
N ALA A 40 13.05 -12.77 -17.18
CA ALA A 40 13.82 -13.29 -18.30
C ALA A 40 12.86 -13.65 -19.45
N ILE A 41 12.93 -12.91 -20.54
CA ILE A 41 12.19 -13.21 -21.77
C ILE A 41 13.16 -13.84 -22.76
N SER A 42 13.04 -15.16 -22.97
CA SER A 42 13.81 -15.88 -23.99
C SER A 42 12.95 -16.04 -25.23
N ASN A 43 13.28 -15.30 -26.29
CA ASN A 43 12.68 -15.50 -27.60
C ASN A 43 13.53 -16.50 -28.40
N THR A 44 13.06 -17.75 -28.51
CA THR A 44 13.78 -18.83 -29.21
C THR A 44 13.41 -18.93 -30.70
N GLY A 45 12.64 -17.97 -31.24
CA GLY A 45 12.19 -17.95 -32.63
C GLY A 45 12.25 -16.56 -33.26
N PRO A 46 12.02 -16.45 -34.59
CA PRO A 46 12.14 -15.19 -35.32
C PRO A 46 11.06 -14.15 -34.97
N GLU A 47 9.98 -14.54 -34.31
CA GLU A 47 8.86 -13.66 -33.97
C GLU A 47 8.57 -13.68 -32.46
N LEU A 48 8.27 -12.51 -31.90
CA LEU A 48 7.68 -12.39 -30.57
C LEU A 48 6.34 -13.14 -30.59
N THR A 49 6.35 -14.35 -30.05
CA THR A 49 5.16 -15.21 -30.03
C THR A 49 4.00 -14.46 -29.33
N PRO A 50 2.74 -14.60 -29.79
CA PRO A 50 1.58 -14.01 -29.11
C PRO A 50 1.53 -14.29 -27.60
N GLN A 51 2.13 -15.40 -27.18
CA GLN A 51 2.30 -15.82 -25.80
C GLN A 51 3.25 -14.91 -25.01
N ALA A 52 4.36 -14.45 -25.62
CA ALA A 52 5.28 -13.51 -24.99
C ALA A 52 4.64 -12.12 -24.81
N LEU A 53 3.89 -11.64 -25.82
CA LEU A 53 3.09 -10.42 -25.71
C LEU A 53 2.04 -10.54 -24.59
N LYS A 54 1.37 -11.69 -24.48
CA LYS A 54 0.43 -11.97 -23.40
C LYS A 54 1.11 -11.97 -22.03
N ALA A 55 2.29 -12.56 -21.90
CA ALA A 55 3.04 -12.58 -20.64
C ALA A 55 3.43 -11.17 -20.16
N VAL A 56 3.87 -10.31 -21.09
CA VAL A 56 4.17 -8.89 -20.79
C VAL A 56 2.91 -8.13 -20.40
N TYR A 57 1.80 -8.37 -21.10
CA TYR A 57 0.50 -7.76 -20.77
C TYR A 57 -0.04 -8.20 -19.40
N ASP A 58 0.00 -9.51 -19.11
CA ASP A 58 -0.44 -10.07 -17.83
C ASP A 58 0.43 -9.53 -16.68
N LEU A 59 1.73 -9.37 -16.90
CA LEU A 59 2.64 -8.74 -15.94
C LEU A 59 2.32 -7.26 -15.73
N GLY A 60 2.07 -6.49 -16.80
CA GLY A 60 1.66 -5.08 -16.69
C GLY A 60 0.34 -4.92 -15.93
N LYS A 61 -0.63 -5.81 -16.16
CA LYS A 61 -1.88 -5.87 -15.40
C LYS A 61 -1.64 -6.17 -13.93
N LYS A 62 -0.78 -7.13 -13.62
CA LYS A 62 -0.44 -7.50 -12.23
C LYS A 62 0.27 -6.34 -11.52
N ALA A 63 1.26 -5.72 -12.16
CA ALA A 63 1.96 -4.57 -11.61
C ALA A 63 1.03 -3.37 -11.36
N ALA A 64 0.09 -3.10 -12.27
CA ALA A 64 -0.92 -2.06 -12.07
C ALA A 64 -1.90 -2.41 -10.93
N ALA A 65 -2.32 -3.66 -10.82
CA ALA A 65 -3.17 -4.13 -9.73
C ALA A 65 -2.46 -4.03 -8.38
N ASP A 66 -1.19 -4.45 -8.30
CA ASP A 66 -0.36 -4.36 -7.10
C ASP A 66 -0.15 -2.90 -6.71
N PHE A 67 0.10 -2.00 -7.67
CA PHE A 67 0.22 -0.57 -7.44
C PHE A 67 -1.09 0.06 -6.91
N VAL A 68 -2.25 -0.28 -7.50
CA VAL A 68 -3.56 0.19 -7.04
C VAL A 68 -3.93 -0.38 -5.68
N GLN A 69 -3.59 -1.65 -5.41
CA GLN A 69 -3.79 -2.28 -4.09
C GLN A 69 -2.87 -1.67 -3.03
N GLN A 70 -1.64 -1.27 -3.37
CA GLN A 70 -0.75 -0.55 -2.48
C GLN A 70 -1.17 0.89 -2.23
N GLN A 71 -1.60 1.63 -3.26
CA GLN A 71 -2.29 2.90 -3.06
C GLN A 71 -3.58 2.72 -2.25
N GLY A 72 -4.17 1.52 -2.30
CA GLY A 72 -5.37 1.14 -1.57
C GLY A 72 -5.15 0.70 -0.12
N ARG A 73 -3.92 0.57 0.38
CA ARG A 73 -3.69 0.05 1.74
C ARG A 73 -3.29 1.14 2.76
N ASP A 74 -4.18 1.27 3.75
CA ASP A 74 -4.07 1.92 5.06
C ASP A 74 -4.14 3.45 5.15
N GLY A 75 -5.07 4.07 4.41
CA GLY A 75 -5.43 5.48 4.62
C GLY A 75 -6.90 5.89 4.51
N GLY A 76 -7.86 4.99 4.23
CA GLY A 76 -9.27 5.44 4.15
C GLY A 76 -10.33 4.50 3.58
N ARG A 77 -10.13 3.17 3.57
CA ARG A 77 -11.17 2.23 3.08
C ARG A 77 -11.80 1.35 4.16
N LEU A 78 -11.83 1.84 5.40
CA LEU A 78 -12.62 1.26 6.49
C LEU A 78 -13.35 2.36 7.27
N SER A 79 -14.35 2.97 6.64
CA SER A 79 -15.51 3.54 7.35
C SER A 79 -16.67 3.74 6.38
N GLY A 80 -17.71 2.92 6.53
CA GLY A 80 -19.09 3.31 6.24
C GLY A 80 -19.57 3.23 4.79
N ALA A 81 -19.80 2.01 4.28
CA ALA A 81 -20.83 1.81 3.24
C ALA A 81 -21.48 0.43 3.40
N TYR A 82 -22.34 0.31 4.43
CA TYR A 82 -23.51 -0.57 4.44
C TYR A 82 -24.43 -0.12 5.58
N ARG A 83 -25.25 0.90 5.31
CA ARG A 83 -26.69 1.07 5.65
C ARG A 83 -27.12 2.47 5.23
#